data_AF-A0A9W7SX84-F1
#
_entry.id   AF-A0A9W7SX84-F1
#
_cell.length_a   1.000
_cell.length_b   1.000
_cell.length_c   1.000
_cell.angle_alpha   90.00
_cell.angle_beta   90.00
_cell.angle_gamma   90.00
#
_symmetry.space_group_name_H-M   'P 1'
#
loop_
_entity.id
_entity.type
_entity.pdbx_description
1 polymer ?
#
loop_
_entity_poly.entity_id
_entity_poly.type
_entity_poly.pdbx_seq_one_letter_code
_entity_poly.pdbx_strand_id
1 'polypeptide(L)'
;MATTESLYPQHTAIMTEPVHTSMAIINHHLADLPDELLLHILYFLDIPELLSTSRTSRHLRVLSFDPLLHRVRLRYSQARVDHLLRRRPPLYALQPPASTIYLTRTHVAARRLHWSLVCIRLNRSLARRPKLSALISANILPKECCKYDRRSGEIVWGQGVAGTLVERKRQVEREKLRDGLRVWLERKARQIHARQKDAAGGVGILVWRFSRRAKTGEGRRLPDAWPEPPKQEKVSGLRRFWESVSSSNTVAE
;
A
#
# COMPACT_ATOMS: atom_id res chain seq x y z
N MET A 1 -67.39 -38.48 -90.24
CA MET A 1 -68.87 -38.49 -90.14
C MET A 1 -69.24 -39.47 -89.05
N ALA A 2 -70.18 -39.11 -88.19
CA ALA A 2 -70.61 -39.90 -87.04
C ALA A 2 -71.39 -41.16 -87.42
N THR A 3 -71.19 -42.21 -86.63
CA THR A 3 -72.10 -43.33 -86.28
C THR A 3 -71.45 -44.01 -85.04
N THR A 4 -72.00 -43.80 -83.83
CA THR A 4 -72.67 -44.81 -82.94
C THR A 4 -71.80 -46.05 -82.64
N GLU A 5 -71.57 -46.57 -81.42
CA GLU A 5 -72.46 -46.71 -80.25
C GLU A 5 -71.73 -47.40 -79.05
N SER A 6 -72.24 -47.17 -77.82
CA SER A 6 -72.26 -48.07 -76.62
C SER A 6 -71.00 -48.26 -75.74
N LEU A 7 -71.03 -47.85 -74.46
CA LEU A 7 -71.29 -48.61 -73.18
C LEU A 7 -70.14 -49.55 -72.75
N TYR A 8 -69.63 -49.69 -71.51
CA TYR A 8 -69.67 -49.03 -70.18
C TYR A 8 -68.58 -49.78 -69.31
N PRO A 9 -68.36 -49.53 -67.99
CA PRO A 9 -67.02 -49.44 -67.39
C PRO A 9 -66.74 -50.44 -66.25
N GLN A 10 -65.47 -50.64 -65.85
CA GLN A 10 -65.03 -51.25 -64.57
C GLN A 10 -63.57 -50.82 -64.36
N HIS A 11 -62.95 -50.67 -63.19
CA HIS A 11 -63.34 -50.49 -61.79
C HIS A 11 -62.10 -49.88 -61.09
N THR A 12 -62.35 -49.17 -60.00
CA THR A 12 -61.44 -48.56 -59.00
C THR A 12 -60.15 -49.31 -58.63
N ALA A 13 -59.06 -48.56 -58.38
CA ALA A 13 -58.02 -48.93 -57.41
C ALA A 13 -57.49 -47.69 -56.68
N ILE A 14 -57.61 -47.72 -55.36
CA ILE A 14 -57.11 -46.76 -54.36
C ILE A 14 -55.72 -47.24 -53.91
N MET A 15 -54.70 -46.36 -53.93
CA MET A 15 -53.48 -46.41 -53.12
C MET A 15 -53.00 -44.95 -52.95
N THR A 16 -53.33 -44.25 -51.86
CA THR A 16 -52.56 -44.07 -50.61
C THR A 16 -51.14 -43.52 -50.76
N GLU A 17 -50.98 -42.29 -50.24
CA GLU A 17 -49.77 -41.64 -49.66
C GLU A 17 -48.68 -41.09 -50.60
N PRO A 18 -47.89 -40.06 -50.20
CA PRO A 18 -47.99 -39.23 -48.99
C PRO A 18 -48.05 -37.71 -49.27
N VAL A 19 -48.74 -37.02 -48.36
CA VAL A 19 -48.54 -35.59 -48.11
C VAL A 19 -47.12 -35.42 -47.56
N HIS A 20 -46.15 -35.20 -48.44
CA HIS A 20 -44.88 -34.61 -48.02
C HIS A 20 -45.15 -33.16 -47.67
N THR A 21 -45.50 -32.97 -46.40
CA THR A 21 -45.27 -31.77 -45.61
C THR A 21 -43.77 -31.48 -45.67
N SER A 22 -43.30 -30.96 -46.80
CA SER A 22 -41.98 -30.36 -46.90
C SER A 22 -42.10 -29.05 -46.15
N MET A 23 -41.88 -29.11 -44.83
CA MET A 23 -41.23 -28.05 -44.09
C MET A 23 -40.00 -27.67 -44.92
N ALA A 24 -40.19 -26.75 -45.87
CA ALA A 24 -39.10 -26.05 -46.51
C ALA A 24 -38.38 -25.41 -45.34
N ILE A 25 -37.26 -26.04 -44.95
CA ILE A 25 -36.22 -25.39 -44.18
C ILE A 25 -35.96 -24.13 -44.98
N ILE A 26 -36.51 -23.01 -44.52
CA ILE A 26 -36.29 -21.72 -45.15
C ILE A 26 -34.83 -21.45 -44.87
N ASN A 27 -33.97 -21.89 -45.78
CA ASN A 27 -32.58 -21.51 -45.83
C ASN A 27 -32.62 -20.03 -46.17
N HIS A 28 -32.83 -19.19 -45.16
CA HIS A 28 -32.74 -17.74 -45.28
C HIS A 28 -31.30 -17.44 -45.67
N HIS A 29 -31.07 -17.33 -46.97
CA HIS A 29 -29.77 -17.01 -47.48
C HIS A 29 -29.59 -15.52 -47.33
N LEU A 30 -28.37 -15.06 -47.02
CA LEU A 30 -28.09 -13.64 -46.89
C LEU A 30 -28.47 -12.86 -48.16
N ALA A 31 -28.51 -13.52 -49.32
CA ALA A 31 -28.93 -12.94 -50.60
C ALA A 31 -30.45 -12.72 -50.74
N ASP A 32 -31.26 -13.16 -49.77
CA ASP A 32 -32.71 -12.92 -49.77
C ASP A 32 -33.06 -11.59 -49.09
N LEU A 33 -32.07 -10.92 -48.47
CA LEU A 33 -32.25 -9.58 -47.91
C LEU A 33 -32.24 -8.51 -49.02
N PRO A 34 -32.99 -7.42 -48.83
CA PRO A 34 -32.88 -6.22 -49.67
C PRO A 34 -31.45 -5.68 -49.72
N ASP A 35 -31.05 -5.17 -50.89
CA ASP A 35 -29.72 -4.63 -51.16
C ASP A 35 -29.34 -3.52 -50.17
N GLU A 36 -30.30 -2.74 -49.67
CA GLU A 36 -30.06 -1.66 -48.70
C GLU A 36 -29.55 -2.20 -47.37
N LEU A 37 -30.13 -3.32 -46.90
CA LEU A 37 -29.71 -3.96 -45.65
C LEU A 37 -28.35 -4.63 -45.83
N LEU A 38 -28.09 -5.22 -46.99
CA LEU A 38 -26.78 -5.79 -47.32
C LEU A 38 -25.70 -4.74 -47.40
N LEU A 39 -25.94 -3.60 -48.05
CA LEU A 39 -25.01 -2.47 -48.09
C LEU A 39 -24.76 -1.89 -46.70
N HIS A 40 -25.78 -1.84 -45.84
CA HIS A 40 -25.62 -1.41 -44.46
C HIS A 40 -24.75 -2.37 -43.64
N ILE A 41 -24.91 -3.68 -43.82
CA ILE A 41 -24.05 -4.69 -43.18
C ILE A 41 -22.61 -4.57 -43.69
N LEU A 42 -22.42 -4.54 -45.01
CA LEU A 42 -21.12 -4.44 -45.67
C LEU A 42 -20.37 -3.14 -45.33
N TYR A 43 -21.09 -2.08 -44.93
CA TYR A 43 -20.49 -0.84 -44.46
C TYR A 43 -19.64 -1.02 -43.18
N PHE A 44 -20.03 -1.92 -42.27
CA PHE A 44 -19.31 -2.16 -41.01
C PHE A 44 -18.14 -3.13 -41.14
N LEU A 45 -18.04 -3.87 -42.24
CA LEU A 45 -16.97 -4.84 -42.46
C LEU A 45 -15.66 -4.14 -42.86
N ASP A 46 -14.55 -4.61 -42.29
CA ASP A 46 -13.22 -4.11 -42.66
C ASP A 46 -12.84 -4.52 -44.10
N ILE A 47 -11.88 -3.82 -44.71
CA ILE A 47 -11.44 -4.07 -46.11
C ILE A 47 -11.12 -5.56 -46.39
N PRO A 48 -10.36 -6.29 -45.55
CA PRO A 48 -10.11 -7.72 -45.77
C PRO A 48 -11.37 -8.61 -45.64
N GLU A 49 -12.30 -8.23 -44.78
CA GLU A 49 -13.57 -8.97 -44.59
C GLU A 49 -14.52 -8.75 -45.76
N LEU A 50 -14.52 -7.53 -46.31
CA LEU A 50 -15.26 -7.18 -47.52
C LEU A 50 -14.74 -7.98 -48.73
N LEU A 51 -13.43 -8.13 -48.86
CA LEU A 51 -12.83 -8.96 -49.91
C LEU A 51 -13.20 -10.44 -49.73
N SER A 52 -13.26 -10.92 -48.49
CA SER A 52 -13.63 -12.30 -48.17
C SER A 52 -15.10 -12.58 -48.52
N THR A 53 -16.01 -11.66 -48.18
CA THR A 53 -17.44 -11.75 -48.55
C THR A 53 -17.70 -11.64 -50.05
N SER A 54 -16.89 -10.87 -50.77
CA SER A 54 -16.91 -10.79 -52.24
C SER A 54 -16.59 -12.13 -52.94
N ARG A 55 -15.90 -13.03 -52.24
CA ARG A 55 -15.53 -14.36 -52.76
C ARG A 55 -16.60 -15.41 -52.50
N THR A 56 -17.51 -15.20 -51.54
CA THR A 56 -18.53 -16.20 -51.16
C THR A 56 -19.74 -16.19 -52.09
N SER A 57 -20.14 -15.03 -52.64
CA SER A 57 -21.25 -14.97 -53.60
C SER A 57 -21.05 -13.89 -54.68
N ARG A 58 -21.66 -14.10 -55.86
CA ARG A 58 -21.62 -13.12 -56.97
C ARG A 58 -22.42 -11.86 -56.66
N HIS A 59 -23.51 -12.00 -55.92
CA HIS A 59 -24.37 -10.89 -55.52
C HIS A 59 -23.65 -9.97 -54.51
N LEU A 60 -23.06 -10.55 -53.45
CA LEU A 60 -22.22 -9.80 -52.50
C LEU A 60 -20.97 -9.23 -53.17
N ARG A 61 -20.44 -9.88 -54.21
CA ARG A 61 -19.35 -9.31 -55.02
C ARG A 61 -19.74 -7.97 -55.63
N VAL A 62 -20.90 -7.90 -56.29
CA VAL A 62 -21.37 -6.65 -56.92
C VAL A 62 -21.59 -5.56 -55.86
N LEU A 63 -22.27 -5.88 -54.76
CA LEU A 63 -22.52 -4.93 -53.67
C LEU A 63 -21.24 -4.52 -52.92
N SER A 64 -20.26 -5.42 -52.79
CA SER A 64 -18.97 -5.13 -52.15
C SER A 64 -18.13 -4.13 -52.93
N PHE A 65 -18.30 -4.07 -54.26
CA PHE A 65 -17.61 -3.13 -55.14
C PHE A 65 -18.46 -1.91 -55.51
N ASP A 66 -19.61 -1.72 -54.85
CA ASP A 66 -20.49 -0.59 -55.11
C ASP A 66 -19.77 0.74 -54.76
N PRO A 67 -19.67 1.70 -55.71
CA PRO A 67 -19.10 3.00 -55.44
C PRO A 67 -19.82 3.78 -54.34
N LEU A 68 -21.12 3.57 -54.11
CA LEU A 68 -21.84 4.29 -53.04
C LEU A 68 -21.38 3.85 -51.66
N LEU A 69 -21.25 2.55 -51.43
CA LEU A 69 -20.70 1.99 -50.19
C LEU A 69 -19.32 2.58 -49.88
N HIS A 70 -18.42 2.59 -50.86
CA HIS A 70 -17.07 3.12 -50.66
C HIS A 70 -17.04 4.65 -50.43
N ARG A 71 -17.93 5.41 -51.08
CA ARG A 71 -18.07 6.86 -50.84
C ARG A 71 -18.52 7.16 -49.41
N VAL A 72 -19.49 6.42 -48.88
CA VAL A 72 -19.98 6.62 -47.51
C VAL A 72 -18.90 6.23 -46.50
N ARG A 73 -18.21 5.11 -46.72
CA ARG A 73 -17.07 4.69 -45.88
C ARG A 73 -15.94 5.72 -45.87
N LEU A 74 -15.63 6.31 -47.03
CA LEU A 74 -14.61 7.36 -47.12
C LEU A 74 -15.02 8.62 -46.36
N ARG A 75 -16.28 9.07 -46.48
CA ARG A 75 -16.77 10.22 -45.71
C ARG A 75 -16.71 9.97 -44.20
N TYR A 76 -17.12 8.78 -43.76
CA TYR A 76 -17.04 8.40 -42.36
C TYR A 76 -15.59 8.33 -41.85
N SER A 77 -14.69 7.71 -42.62
CA SER A 77 -13.28 7.64 -42.23
C SER A 77 -12.64 9.02 -42.17
N GLN A 78 -12.94 9.91 -43.12
CA GLN A 78 -12.52 11.31 -43.10
C GLN A 78 -13.01 12.03 -41.83
N ALA A 79 -14.30 11.93 -41.51
CA ALA A 79 -14.87 12.54 -40.31
C ALA A 79 -14.25 11.97 -39.01
N ARG A 80 -14.05 10.65 -38.95
CA ARG A 80 -13.41 9.97 -37.81
C ARG A 80 -11.96 10.39 -37.64
N VAL A 81 -11.20 10.49 -38.73
CA VAL A 81 -9.80 10.93 -38.70
C VAL A 81 -9.71 12.38 -38.25
N ASP A 82 -10.53 13.30 -38.77
CA ASP A 82 -10.55 14.70 -38.31
C ASP A 82 -10.86 14.77 -36.80
N HIS A 83 -11.84 14.00 -36.32
CA HIS A 83 -12.17 13.95 -34.90
C HIS A 83 -11.01 13.44 -34.03
N LEU A 84 -10.36 12.35 -34.43
CA LEU A 84 -9.27 11.73 -33.67
C LEU A 84 -7.98 12.54 -33.71
N LEU A 85 -7.68 13.19 -34.83
CA LEU A 85 -6.49 14.04 -34.96
C LEU A 85 -6.55 15.25 -34.01
N ARG A 86 -7.73 15.86 -33.83
CA ARG A 86 -7.92 16.98 -32.91
C ARG A 86 -7.74 16.60 -31.44
N ARG A 87 -8.04 15.34 -31.07
CA ARG A 87 -7.86 14.82 -29.70
C ARG A 87 -6.45 14.28 -29.44
N ARG A 88 -5.59 14.25 -30.45
CA ARG A 88 -4.24 13.71 -30.31
C ARG A 88 -3.44 14.55 -29.32
N PRO A 89 -2.81 13.95 -28.29
CA PRO A 89 -1.96 14.69 -27.38
C PRO A 89 -0.76 15.28 -28.13
N PRO A 90 -0.30 16.47 -27.73
CA PRO A 90 0.87 17.09 -28.34
C PRO A 90 2.14 16.30 -28.01
N LEU A 91 3.17 16.48 -28.84
CA LEU A 91 4.39 15.67 -28.78
C LEU A 91 5.09 15.73 -27.41
N TYR A 92 5.08 16.88 -26.74
CA TYR A 92 5.73 17.05 -25.43
C TYR A 92 5.08 16.19 -24.33
N ALA A 93 3.78 15.90 -24.42
CA ALA A 93 3.09 15.03 -23.46
C ALA A 93 3.48 13.55 -23.64
N LEU A 94 3.93 13.19 -24.85
CA LEU A 94 4.40 11.85 -25.20
C LEU A 94 5.89 11.63 -24.90
N GLN A 95 6.61 12.71 -24.58
CA GLN A 95 8.04 12.69 -24.28
C GLN A 95 8.31 12.69 -22.76
N PRO A 96 9.51 12.25 -22.34
CA PRO A 96 9.94 12.37 -20.94
C PRO A 96 9.96 13.85 -20.51
N PRO A 97 9.56 14.17 -19.26
CA PRO A 97 9.35 13.29 -18.12
C PRO A 97 7.92 12.74 -17.96
N ALA A 98 6.96 13.21 -18.75
CA ALA A 98 5.54 12.89 -18.56
C ALA A 98 5.20 11.46 -19.00
N SER A 99 5.77 10.99 -20.11
CA SER A 99 5.59 9.61 -20.57
C SER A 99 6.78 9.11 -21.39
N THR A 100 6.89 7.79 -21.56
CA THR A 100 8.00 7.15 -22.28
C THR A 100 7.57 6.58 -23.64
N ILE A 101 6.50 7.13 -24.22
CA ILE A 101 5.89 6.61 -25.45
C ILE A 101 6.72 7.03 -26.67
N TYR A 102 7.15 8.29 -26.73
CA TYR A 102 7.99 8.80 -27.80
C TYR A 102 9.38 9.15 -27.28
N LEU A 103 10.38 8.39 -27.72
CA LEU A 103 11.78 8.54 -27.32
C LEU A 103 12.61 8.99 -28.52
N THR A 104 13.21 10.17 -28.41
CA THR A 104 14.22 10.61 -29.39
C THR A 104 15.55 9.89 -29.16
N ARG A 105 16.45 9.96 -30.14
CA ARG A 105 17.82 9.43 -30.02
C ARG A 105 18.55 9.97 -28.78
N THR A 106 18.32 11.24 -28.43
CA THR A 106 18.91 11.87 -27.25
C THR A 106 18.38 11.27 -25.96
N HIS A 107 17.07 11.02 -25.85
CA HIS A 107 16.48 10.35 -24.68
C HIS A 107 17.03 8.93 -24.49
N VAL A 108 17.18 8.17 -25.57
CA VAL A 108 17.77 6.81 -25.50
C VAL A 108 19.23 6.86 -25.04
N ALA A 109 20.03 7.79 -25.60
CA ALA A 109 21.41 7.98 -25.17
C ALA A 109 21.51 8.41 -23.70
N ALA A 110 20.70 9.37 -23.28
CA ALA A 110 20.62 9.83 -21.89
C ALA A 110 20.24 8.70 -20.94
N ARG A 111 19.31 7.81 -21.33
CA ARG A 111 18.94 6.63 -20.53
C ARG A 111 20.10 5.65 -20.37
N ARG A 112 20.86 5.39 -21.43
CA ARG A 112 22.07 4.54 -21.36
C ARG A 112 23.11 5.13 -20.41
N LEU A 113 23.36 6.43 -20.50
CA LEU A 113 24.27 7.14 -19.60
C LEU A 113 23.76 7.13 -18.15
N HIS A 114 22.46 7.38 -17.95
CA HIS A 114 21.82 7.32 -16.64
C HIS A 114 22.02 5.96 -15.99
N TRP A 115 21.73 4.86 -16.70
CA TRP A 115 21.95 3.51 -16.19
C TRP A 115 23.42 3.22 -15.90
N SER A 116 24.34 3.65 -16.77
CA SER A 116 25.78 3.52 -16.51
C SER A 116 26.19 4.23 -15.21
N LEU A 117 25.73 5.47 -15.01
CA LEU A 117 25.99 6.24 -13.79
C LEU A 117 25.35 5.62 -12.54
N VAL A 118 24.12 5.10 -12.66
CA VAL A 118 23.45 4.38 -11.58
C VAL A 118 24.24 3.12 -11.21
N CYS A 119 24.67 2.33 -12.19
CA CYS A 119 25.50 1.15 -11.96
C CYS A 119 26.82 1.51 -11.27
N ILE A 120 27.53 2.55 -11.73
CA ILE A 120 28.78 3.02 -11.09
C ILE A 120 28.51 3.46 -9.65
N ARG A 121 27.45 4.23 -9.42
CA ARG A 121 27.06 4.69 -8.08
C ARG A 121 26.72 3.52 -7.16
N LEU A 122 25.93 2.57 -7.64
CA LEU A 122 25.56 1.38 -6.88
C LEU A 122 26.79 0.52 -6.58
N ASN A 123 27.66 0.26 -7.54
CA ASN A 123 28.89 -0.49 -7.33
C ASN A 123 29.76 0.16 -6.24
N ARG A 124 29.90 1.49 -6.26
CA ARG A 124 30.62 2.22 -5.21
C ARG A 124 29.92 2.13 -3.85
N SER A 125 28.60 2.23 -3.81
CA SER A 125 27.82 2.11 -2.56
C SER A 125 27.86 0.69 -1.99
N LEU A 126 27.82 -0.33 -2.84
CA LEU A 126 27.94 -1.74 -2.45
C LEU A 126 29.33 -2.07 -1.93
N ALA A 127 30.39 -1.54 -2.55
CA ALA A 127 31.76 -1.69 -2.05
C ALA A 127 31.95 -1.06 -0.66
N ARG A 128 31.22 0.02 -0.36
CA ARG A 128 31.23 0.71 0.94
C ARG A 128 30.19 0.16 1.92
N ARG A 129 29.52 -0.95 1.61
CA ARG A 129 28.43 -1.47 2.42
C ARG A 129 28.94 -1.86 3.81
N PRO A 130 28.40 -1.26 4.90
CA PRO A 130 28.80 -1.65 6.24
C PRO A 130 28.34 -3.08 6.56
N LYS A 131 29.14 -3.79 7.35
CA LYS A 131 28.79 -5.12 7.85
C LYS A 131 27.59 -5.04 8.80
N LEU A 132 26.85 -6.13 8.92
CA LEU A 132 25.66 -6.19 9.77
C LEU A 132 25.98 -5.89 11.25
N SER A 133 27.15 -6.29 11.73
CA SER A 133 27.62 -5.97 13.08
C SER A 133 27.73 -4.46 13.33
N ALA A 134 28.25 -3.71 12.35
CA ALA A 134 28.38 -2.25 12.45
C ALA A 134 27.00 -1.56 12.47
N LEU A 135 26.01 -2.11 11.76
CA LEU A 135 24.64 -1.60 11.77
C LEU A 135 23.92 -1.87 13.10
N ILE A 136 24.22 -3.00 13.74
CA ILE A 136 23.69 -3.34 15.07
C ILE A 136 24.34 -2.45 16.14
N SER A 137 25.66 -2.23 16.07
CA SER A 137 26.36 -1.34 17.02
C SER A 137 25.90 0.11 16.90
N ALA A 138 25.57 0.55 15.68
CA ALA A 138 24.99 1.87 15.43
C ALA A 138 23.49 1.96 15.78
N ASN A 139 22.87 0.90 16.32
CA ASN A 139 21.43 0.81 16.62
C ASN A 139 20.49 1.08 15.44
N ILE A 140 20.99 0.99 14.20
CA ILE A 140 20.18 1.12 12.97
C ILE A 140 19.34 -0.13 12.77
N LEU A 141 19.92 -1.31 13.04
CA LEU A 141 19.21 -2.59 13.00
C LEU A 141 18.99 -3.13 14.42
N PRO A 142 17.77 -3.61 14.74
CA PRO A 142 17.51 -4.25 16.01
C PRO A 142 18.28 -5.57 16.10
N LYS A 143 19.08 -5.73 17.16
CA LYS A 143 19.80 -6.97 17.48
C LYS A 143 18.89 -8.21 17.54
N GLU A 144 17.60 -8.01 17.82
CA GLU A 144 16.59 -9.07 17.96
C GLU A 144 16.22 -9.75 16.63
N CYS A 145 16.39 -9.06 15.49
CA CYS A 145 16.15 -9.62 14.15
C CYS A 145 17.31 -10.48 13.64
N CYS A 146 18.45 -10.43 14.32
CA CYS A 146 19.70 -10.99 13.86
C CYS A 146 20.08 -12.19 14.74
N LYS A 147 20.57 -13.26 14.12
CA LYS A 147 21.17 -14.40 14.84
C LYS A 147 22.57 -14.66 14.33
N TYR A 148 23.41 -15.16 15.22
CA TYR A 148 24.72 -15.70 14.85
C TYR A 148 24.53 -17.05 14.19
N ASP A 149 25.00 -17.18 12.95
CA ASP A 149 25.04 -18.47 12.29
C ASP A 149 26.24 -19.27 12.80
N ARG A 150 26.00 -20.47 13.33
CA ARG A 150 27.02 -21.32 13.95
C ARG A 150 28.02 -21.87 12.93
N ARG A 151 27.65 -21.93 11.65
CA ARG A 151 28.53 -22.45 10.57
C ARG A 151 29.45 -21.38 10.00
N SER A 152 28.92 -20.18 9.75
CA SER A 152 29.68 -19.10 9.11
C SER A 152 30.36 -18.16 10.11
N GLY A 153 29.96 -18.18 11.39
CA GLY A 153 30.43 -17.22 12.40
C GLY A 153 29.94 -15.78 12.17
N GLU A 154 29.18 -15.53 11.10
CA GLU A 154 28.64 -14.23 10.74
C GLU A 154 27.22 -14.03 11.29
N ILE A 155 26.85 -12.76 11.44
CA ILE A 155 25.49 -12.38 11.86
C ILE A 155 24.60 -12.36 10.62
N VAL A 156 23.53 -13.14 10.65
CA VAL A 156 22.53 -13.22 9.57
C VAL A 156 21.24 -12.51 9.99
N TRP A 157 20.72 -11.68 9.09
CA TRP A 157 19.45 -10.98 9.27
C TRP A 157 18.28 -11.88 8.84
N GLY A 158 17.17 -11.84 9.59
CA GLY A 158 15.92 -12.53 9.22
C GLY A 158 15.69 -13.90 9.87
N GLN A 159 16.66 -14.42 10.62
CA GLN A 159 16.53 -15.70 11.36
C GLN A 159 16.19 -15.51 12.85
N GLY A 160 16.10 -14.24 13.29
CA GLY A 160 15.65 -13.81 14.61
C GLY A 160 14.15 -13.57 14.68
N VAL A 161 13.73 -12.63 15.52
CA VAL A 161 12.33 -12.16 15.56
C VAL A 161 12.03 -11.45 14.24
N ALA A 162 10.90 -11.78 13.61
CA ALA A 162 10.48 -11.09 12.39
C ALA A 162 10.39 -9.58 12.66
N GLY A 163 10.86 -8.74 11.72
CA GLY A 163 10.91 -7.28 11.90
C GLY A 163 9.57 -6.67 12.35
N THR A 164 8.46 -7.21 11.86
CA THR A 164 7.09 -6.81 12.20
C THR A 164 6.71 -7.08 13.67
N LEU A 165 7.36 -8.03 14.34
CA LEU A 165 7.08 -8.39 15.73
C LEU A 165 8.03 -7.72 16.73
N VAL A 166 9.10 -7.07 16.25
CA VAL A 166 10.11 -6.42 17.10
C VAL A 166 9.49 -5.32 17.96
N GLU A 167 8.63 -4.50 17.37
CA GLU A 167 7.98 -3.40 18.10
C GLU A 167 7.10 -3.92 19.23
N ARG A 168 6.29 -4.94 18.94
CA ARG A 168 5.42 -5.58 19.92
C ARG A 168 6.22 -6.27 21.03
N LYS A 169 7.32 -6.94 20.68
CA LYS A 169 8.24 -7.55 21.65
C LYS A 169 8.87 -6.49 22.55
N ARG A 170 9.37 -5.39 21.98
CA ARG A 170 9.95 -4.26 22.73
C ARG A 170 8.93 -3.60 23.64
N GLN A 171 7.68 -3.44 23.19
CA GLN A 171 6.62 -2.89 24.02
C GLN A 171 6.39 -3.76 25.26
N VAL A 172 6.24 -5.08 25.07
CA VAL A 172 6.07 -6.02 26.18
C VAL A 172 7.28 -6.03 27.13
N GLU A 173 8.50 -5.94 26.61
CA GLU A 173 9.71 -5.83 27.43
C GLU A 173 9.74 -4.54 28.25
N ARG A 174 9.35 -3.39 27.66
CA ARG A 174 9.24 -2.12 28.38
C ARG A 174 8.19 -2.16 29.48
N GLU A 175 7.02 -2.77 29.21
CA GLU A 175 5.95 -2.91 30.20
C GLU A 175 6.42 -3.78 31.39
N LYS A 176 7.06 -4.92 31.11
CA LYS A 176 7.66 -5.77 32.15
C LYS A 176 8.71 -5.04 32.98
N LEU A 177 9.56 -4.23 32.35
CA LEU A 177 10.54 -3.41 33.07
C LEU A 177 9.87 -2.35 33.94
N ARG A 178 8.81 -1.70 33.44
CA ARG A 178 8.05 -0.69 34.19
C ARG A 178 7.39 -1.29 35.43
N ASP A 179 6.79 -2.47 35.29
CA ASP A 179 6.14 -3.17 36.38
C ASP A 179 7.17 -3.70 37.40
N GLY A 180 8.29 -4.24 36.93
CA GLY A 180 9.41 -4.65 37.78
C GLY A 180 9.99 -3.49 38.60
N LEU A 181 10.19 -2.33 37.96
CA LEU A 181 10.66 -1.12 38.63
C LEU A 181 9.66 -0.59 39.66
N ARG A 182 8.35 -0.64 39.36
CA ARG A 182 7.30 -0.25 40.32
C ARG A 182 7.39 -1.08 41.60
N VAL A 183 7.41 -2.41 41.48
CA VAL A 183 7.48 -3.31 42.64
C VAL A 183 8.78 -3.11 43.41
N TRP A 184 9.90 -2.92 42.71
CA TRP A 184 11.20 -2.64 43.35
C TRP A 184 11.17 -1.32 44.12
N LEU A 185 10.63 -0.25 43.53
CA LEU A 185 10.47 1.05 44.18
C LEU A 185 9.55 0.98 45.40
N GLU A 186 8.41 0.29 45.31
CA GLU A 186 7.52 0.11 46.46
C GLU A 186 8.19 -0.66 47.60
N ARG A 187 8.99 -1.68 47.28
CA ARG A 187 9.77 -2.43 48.27
C ARG A 187 10.86 -1.56 48.90
N LYS A 188 11.55 -0.75 48.09
CA LYS A 188 12.56 0.19 48.57
C LYS A 188 11.96 1.32 49.40
N ALA A 189 10.83 1.88 49.00
CA ALA A 189 10.09 2.88 49.75
C ALA A 189 9.65 2.32 51.11
N ARG A 190 9.10 1.09 51.14
CA ARG A 190 8.80 0.39 52.41
C ARG A 190 10.04 0.19 53.27
N GLN A 191 11.17 -0.19 52.70
CA GLN A 191 12.43 -0.35 53.44
C GLN A 191 12.96 0.98 53.99
N ILE A 192 12.84 2.07 53.22
CA ILE A 192 13.20 3.43 53.65
C ILE A 192 12.27 3.89 54.77
N HIS A 193 10.95 3.71 54.62
CA HIS A 193 9.98 4.05 55.66
C HIS A 193 10.17 3.21 56.93
N ALA A 194 10.52 1.92 56.82
CA ALA A 194 10.85 1.10 57.98
C ALA A 194 12.08 1.64 58.71
N ARG A 195 13.18 1.90 57.98
CA ARG A 195 14.38 2.55 58.54
C ARG A 195 14.09 3.93 59.13
N GLN A 196 13.21 4.69 58.50
CA GLN A 196 12.80 6.00 58.98
C GLN A 196 11.89 5.91 60.19
N LYS A 197 11.08 4.86 60.34
CA LYS A 197 10.27 4.57 61.54
C LYS A 197 11.17 4.12 62.71
N ASP A 198 12.16 3.28 62.41
CA ASP A 198 13.21 2.88 63.36
C ASP A 198 14.07 4.10 63.75
N ALA A 199 14.34 5.01 62.81
CA ALA A 199 15.07 6.26 63.05
C ALA A 199 14.19 7.43 63.56
N ALA A 200 12.85 7.34 63.47
CA ALA A 200 11.92 8.32 64.05
C ALA A 200 11.90 8.21 65.58
N GLY A 201 12.27 7.04 66.11
CA GLY A 201 12.69 6.87 67.50
C GLY A 201 14.09 7.42 67.81
N GLY A 202 14.85 7.90 66.82
CA GLY A 202 16.21 8.40 67.02
C GLY A 202 16.22 9.87 67.40
N VAL A 203 15.83 10.74 66.46
CA VAL A 203 15.97 12.20 66.65
C VAL A 203 14.91 12.74 67.61
N GLY A 204 13.65 12.31 67.50
CA GLY A 204 12.58 12.76 68.41
C GLY A 204 12.80 12.31 69.86
N ILE A 205 13.28 11.08 70.08
CA ILE A 205 13.63 10.58 71.42
C ILE A 205 14.90 11.25 71.95
N LEU A 206 15.90 11.53 71.10
CA LEU A 206 17.09 12.29 71.51
C LEU A 206 16.73 13.73 71.91
N VAL A 207 15.90 14.43 71.12
CA VAL A 207 15.40 15.78 71.42
C VAL A 207 14.54 15.77 72.69
N TRP A 208 13.65 14.78 72.84
CA TRP A 208 12.83 14.62 74.04
C TRP A 208 13.67 14.26 75.28
N ARG A 209 14.71 13.42 75.14
CA ARG A 209 15.67 13.11 76.21
C ARG A 209 16.49 14.33 76.61
N PHE A 210 16.94 15.15 75.64
CA PHE A 210 17.65 16.40 75.91
C PHE A 210 16.75 17.45 76.57
N SER A 211 15.54 17.66 76.06
CA SER A 211 14.56 18.60 76.61
C SER A 211 14.12 18.21 78.02
N ARG A 212 13.90 16.91 78.27
CA ARG A 212 13.57 16.40 79.60
C ARG A 212 14.72 16.56 80.59
N ARG A 213 15.97 16.36 80.16
CA ARG A 213 17.17 16.53 81.01
C ARG A 213 17.48 18.00 81.30
N ALA A 214 17.11 18.92 80.41
CA ALA A 214 17.15 20.36 80.67
C ALA A 214 16.09 20.79 81.70
N LYS A 215 14.90 20.17 81.68
CA LYS A 215 13.78 20.54 82.55
C LYS A 215 13.92 20.04 84.00
N THR A 216 14.76 19.05 84.28
CA THR A 216 15.09 18.62 85.65
C THR A 216 16.16 19.48 86.33
N GLY A 217 16.75 20.44 85.61
CA GLY A 217 17.82 21.32 86.12
C GLY A 217 17.36 22.71 86.59
N GLU A 218 16.12 23.11 86.36
CA GLU A 218 15.64 24.45 86.72
C GLU A 218 14.53 24.39 87.77
N GLY A 219 14.96 24.36 89.04
CA GLY A 219 14.19 24.91 90.14
C GLY A 219 14.72 26.31 90.48
N ARG A 220 13.92 27.34 90.18
CA ARG A 220 14.10 28.79 90.43
C ARG A 220 15.08 29.45 89.45
N ARG A 221 14.69 30.39 88.58
CA ARG A 221 13.86 31.60 88.76
C ARG A 221 13.21 32.03 87.42
N LEU A 222 12.03 32.67 87.51
CA LEU A 222 11.41 33.50 86.46
C LEU A 222 12.05 34.92 86.43
N PRO A 223 11.73 35.81 85.46
CA PRO A 223 11.27 35.63 84.07
C PRO A 223 12.07 36.49 83.06
N ASP A 224 11.62 36.45 81.80
CA ASP A 224 11.93 37.33 80.66
C ASP A 224 13.06 36.90 79.70
N ALA A 225 12.67 36.10 78.71
CA ALA A 225 12.93 36.38 77.29
C ALA A 225 12.38 35.21 76.46
N TRP A 226 11.36 35.46 75.63
CA TRP A 226 10.96 34.53 74.59
C TRP A 226 12.10 34.43 73.56
N PRO A 227 12.69 33.25 73.30
CA PRO A 227 13.64 33.13 72.20
C PRO A 227 12.85 33.08 70.89
N GLU A 228 13.12 34.06 70.01
CA GLU A 228 12.65 34.05 68.63
C GLU A 228 12.93 32.71 67.94
N PRO A 229 12.03 32.24 67.05
CA PRO A 229 12.28 31.02 66.29
C PRO A 229 13.55 31.19 65.42
N PRO A 230 14.40 30.15 65.32
CA PRO A 230 15.64 30.25 64.56
C PRO A 230 15.36 30.55 63.08
N LYS A 231 15.92 31.67 62.59
CA LYS A 231 15.84 32.09 61.19
C LYS A 231 16.31 30.98 60.26
N GLN A 232 15.42 30.52 59.39
CA GLN A 232 15.64 29.48 58.37
C GLN A 232 16.56 29.94 57.22
N GLU A 233 17.64 30.67 57.51
CA GLU A 233 18.48 31.25 56.45
C GLU A 233 19.40 30.22 55.77
N LYS A 234 19.61 29.03 56.35
CA LYS A 234 20.57 28.05 55.83
C LYS A 234 19.98 26.96 54.92
N VAL A 235 18.66 26.91 54.71
CA VAL A 235 18.01 25.85 53.89
C VAL A 235 17.60 26.34 52.50
N SER A 236 17.64 27.65 52.24
CA SER A 236 17.36 28.22 50.91
C SER A 236 18.44 27.89 49.87
N GLY A 237 19.70 27.74 50.30
CA GLY A 237 20.82 27.44 49.40
C GLY A 237 20.71 26.08 48.71
N LEU A 238 20.28 25.05 49.44
CA LEU A 238 20.14 23.71 48.86
C LEU A 238 18.95 23.64 47.90
N ARG A 239 17.84 24.30 48.24
CA ARG A 239 16.67 24.36 47.36
C ARG A 239 16.98 25.10 46.05
N ARG A 240 17.67 26.25 46.14
CA ARG A 240 18.14 27.01 44.96
C ARG A 240 19.17 26.24 44.13
N PHE A 241 20.02 25.45 44.78
CA PHE A 241 20.96 24.57 44.07
C PHE A 241 20.22 23.53 43.21
N TRP A 242 19.22 22.84 43.77
CA TRP A 242 18.47 21.85 43.02
C TRP A 242 17.54 22.45 41.96
N GLU A 243 16.95 23.63 42.21
CA GLU A 243 16.18 24.38 41.21
C GLU A 243 17.06 24.88 40.05
N SER A 244 18.34 25.21 40.31
CA SER A 244 19.33 25.55 39.28
C SER A 244 19.70 24.33 38.42
N VAL A 245 19.97 23.18 39.05
CA VAL A 245 20.32 21.92 38.36
C VAL A 245 19.18 21.39 37.51
N SER A 246 17.91 21.55 37.93
CA SER A 246 16.76 21.17 37.11
C SER A 246 16.56 22.11 35.92
N SER A 247 16.84 23.40 36.10
CA SER A 247 16.65 24.42 35.04
C SER A 247 17.74 24.34 33.96
N SER A 248 18.95 23.89 34.30
CA SER A 248 20.02 23.68 33.30
C SER A 248 19.77 22.50 32.36
N ASN A 249 18.87 21.57 32.69
CA ASN A 249 18.54 20.42 31.85
C ASN A 249 17.41 20.68 30.84
N THR A 250 16.71 21.82 30.92
CA THR A 250 15.58 22.15 30.03
C THR A 250 15.94 23.10 28.89
N VAL A 251 17.20 23.53 28.78
CA VAL A 251 17.67 24.51 27.75
C VAL A 251 18.64 23.86 26.76
N ALA A 252 18.77 22.54 26.78
CA ALA A 252 19.54 21.77 25.80
C ALA A 252 18.61 20.84 24.99
N GLU A 253 17.59 21.43 24.36
CA GLU A 253 16.91 20.91 23.16
C GLU A 253 16.60 22.07 22.20
#